data_AF-A0A0K9PJD5-F1
#
_entry.id   AF-A0A0K9PJD5-F1
#
_cell.length_a   1.000
_cell.length_b   1.000
_cell.length_c   1.000
_cell.angle_alpha   90.00
_cell.angle_beta   90.00
_cell.angle_gamma   90.00
#
_symmetry.space_group_name_H-M   'P 1'
#
loop_
_entity.id
_entity.type
_entity.pdbx_description
1 polymer ?
#
loop_
_entity_poly.entity_id
_entity_poly.type
_entity_poly.pdbx_seq_one_letter_code
_entity_poly.pdbx_strand_id
1 'polypeptide(L)'
;MRLMTNVPFGVLLSGGLDSSLVPAIICRHLEGTKAVKLHSFCVGLEGSLDLNAAKEDAKYLGTVHYQFYFTVQDGIDAIEDVIHHIEDDQGKYTHVSYFT
;
A
#
# COMPACT_ATOMS: atom_id res chain seq x y z
N MET A 1 -13.95 -9.44 -14.06
CA MET A 1 -13.12 -8.64 -14.99
C MET A 1 -12.87 -7.29 -14.31
N ARG A 2 -11.75 -7.12 -13.60
CA ARG A 2 -11.45 -5.94 -12.76
C ARG A 2 -10.43 -4.97 -13.37
N LEU A 3 -9.99 -5.23 -14.61
CA LEU A 3 -8.91 -4.50 -15.30
C LEU A 3 -9.40 -3.55 -16.40
N MET A 4 -10.71 -3.34 -16.54
CA MET A 4 -11.24 -2.24 -17.37
C MET A 4 -11.52 -1.04 -16.49
N THR A 5 -10.58 -0.11 -16.43
CA THR A 5 -10.82 1.20 -15.81
C THR A 5 -10.21 2.30 -16.67
N ASN A 6 -10.96 3.40 -16.83
CA ASN A 6 -10.52 4.59 -17.57
C ASN A 6 -9.63 5.53 -16.73
N VAL A 7 -9.23 5.07 -15.54
CA VAL A 7 -8.33 5.78 -14.63
C VAL A 7 -7.09 4.94 -14.36
N PRO A 8 -5.90 5.55 -14.19
CA PRO A 8 -4.71 4.81 -13.78
C PRO A 8 -4.98 4.07 -12.46
N PHE A 9 -4.66 2.78 -12.41
CA PHE A 9 -4.75 1.97 -11.19
C PHE A 9 -3.37 1.43 -10.84
N GLY A 10 -3.14 1.19 -9.55
CA GLY A 10 -1.89 0.62 -9.05
C GLY A 10 -2.14 -0.49 -8.04
N VAL A 11 -1.05 -1.14 -7.64
CA VAL A 11 -1.07 -2.26 -6.70
C VAL A 11 -0.25 -1.94 -5.46
N LEU A 12 -0.71 -2.42 -4.31
CA LEU A 12 0.06 -2.40 -3.07
C LEU A 12 0.97 -3.63 -3.03
N LEU A 13 2.26 -3.42 -2.85
CA LEU A 13 3.29 -4.46 -2.76
C LEU A 13 4.00 -4.28 -1.41
N SER A 14 3.89 -5.25 -0.52
CA SER A 14 4.57 -5.24 0.78
C SER A 14 5.67 -6.31 0.91
N GLY A 15 5.84 -7.15 -0.12
CA GLY A 15 6.79 -8.28 -0.09
C GLY A 15 6.23 -9.56 0.56
N GLY A 16 4.98 -9.55 1.02
CA GLY A 16 4.27 -10.75 1.48
C GLY A 16 3.65 -11.54 0.32
N LEU A 17 3.52 -12.86 0.51
CA LEU A 17 3.01 -13.82 -0.50
C LEU A 17 1.67 -13.38 -1.16
N ASP A 18 0.71 -12.92 -0.36
CA ASP A 18 -0.61 -12.53 -0.86
C ASP A 18 -0.55 -11.21 -1.66
N SER A 19 0.36 -10.31 -1.26
CA SER A 19 0.55 -9.00 -1.89
C SER A 19 1.32 -9.09 -3.21
N SER A 20 2.06 -10.17 -3.47
CA SER A 20 2.84 -10.37 -4.71
C SER A 20 2.10 -11.23 -5.76
N LEU A 21 1.18 -12.11 -5.33
CA LEU A 21 0.40 -12.96 -6.24
C LEU A 21 -0.57 -12.16 -7.14
N VAL A 22 -1.29 -11.20 -6.57
CA VAL A 22 -2.26 -10.37 -7.32
C VAL A 22 -1.55 -9.53 -8.40
N PRO A 23 -0.46 -8.80 -8.08
CA PRO A 23 0.37 -8.13 -9.09
C PRO A 23 0.91 -9.05 -10.17
N ALA A 24 1.36 -10.26 -9.82
CA ALA A 24 1.87 -11.22 -10.79
C ALA A 24 0.82 -11.64 -11.82
N ILE A 25 -0.41 -11.90 -11.38
CA ILE A 25 -1.54 -12.22 -12.28
C ILE A 25 -1.87 -11.02 -13.19
N ILE A 26 -1.87 -9.80 -12.64
CA ILE A 26 -2.13 -8.58 -13.42
C ILE A 26 -1.04 -8.38 -14.47
N CYS A 27 0.24 -8.49 -14.10
CA CYS A 27 1.35 -8.35 -15.04
C CYS A 27 1.26 -9.38 -16.17
N ARG A 28 0.98 -10.65 -15.86
CA ARG A 28 0.77 -11.70 -16.86
C ARG A 28 -0.41 -11.43 -17.78
N HIS A 29 -1.49 -10.81 -17.29
CA HIS A 29 -2.63 -10.44 -18.14
C HIS A 29 -2.32 -9.24 -19.04
N LEU A 30 -1.39 -8.38 -18.63
CA LEU A 30 -0.94 -7.20 -19.38
C LEU A 30 0.21 -7.52 -20.36
N GLU A 31 0.88 -8.68 -20.24
CA GLU A 31 1.86 -9.23 -21.18
C GLU A 31 1.23 -9.48 -22.57
N GLY A 32 1.11 -8.42 -23.35
CA GLY A 32 0.48 -8.42 -24.68
C GLY A 32 -0.20 -7.10 -25.03
N THR A 33 -0.60 -6.33 -24.02
CA THR A 33 -1.12 -4.97 -24.17
C THR A 33 0.01 -3.96 -23.96
N LYS A 34 0.57 -3.41 -25.04
CA LYS A 34 1.67 -2.41 -25.03
C LYS A 34 1.38 -1.10 -24.26
N ALA A 35 0.22 -0.94 -23.64
CA ALA A 35 -0.33 0.38 -23.34
C ALA A 35 -0.21 0.84 -21.87
N VAL A 36 -0.01 -0.04 -20.88
CA VAL A 36 -0.05 0.40 -19.47
C VAL A 36 1.06 -0.27 -18.66
N LYS A 37 2.05 0.53 -18.24
CA LYS A 37 2.98 0.10 -17.18
C LYS A 37 2.23 0.10 -15.86
N LEU A 38 2.28 -1.01 -15.13
CA LEU A 38 1.66 -1.12 -13.82
C LEU A 38 2.47 -0.28 -12.81
N HIS A 39 1.77 0.54 -12.02
CA HIS A 39 2.35 1.29 -10.92
C HIS A 39 2.19 0.50 -9.62
N SER A 40 3.24 0.41 -8.82
CA SER A 40 3.23 -0.27 -7.53
C SER A 40 3.65 0.66 -6.40
N PHE A 41 3.06 0.48 -5.23
CA PHE A 41 3.26 1.32 -4.07
C PHE A 41 3.60 0.47 -2.84
N CYS A 42 4.57 0.93 -2.05
CA CYS A 42 4.90 0.37 -0.75
C CYS A 42 5.05 1.49 0.28
N VAL A 43 4.63 1.24 1.51
CA VAL A 43 4.77 2.15 2.66
C VAL A 43 5.52 1.41 3.75
N GLY A 44 6.52 2.03 4.36
CA GLY A 44 7.30 1.39 5.41
C GLY A 44 8.24 2.35 6.13
N LEU A 45 8.77 1.89 7.26
CA LEU A 45 9.90 2.56 7.91
C LEU A 45 11.14 2.44 7.02
N GLU A 46 11.98 3.47 6.99
CA GLU A 46 13.22 3.44 6.22
C GLU A 46 14.08 2.22 6.62
N GLY A 47 14.52 1.45 5.61
CA GLY A 47 15.30 0.24 5.82
C GLY A 47 14.50 -1.01 6.24
N SER A 48 13.17 -0.95 6.26
CA SER A 48 12.34 -2.12 6.60
C SER A 48 12.53 -3.29 5.61
N LEU A 49 12.29 -4.51 6.12
CA LEU A 49 12.33 -5.71 5.30
C LEU A 49 11.28 -5.67 4.18
N ASP A 50 10.10 -5.11 4.46
CA ASP A 50 8.98 -5.00 3.52
C ASP A 50 9.34 -4.11 2.32
N LEU A 51 10.00 -2.97 2.55
CA LEU A 51 10.44 -2.08 1.47
C LEU A 51 11.46 -2.76 0.56
N ASN A 52 12.40 -3.52 1.16
CA ASN A 52 13.40 -4.26 0.39
C ASN A 52 12.74 -5.36 -0.46
N ALA A 53 11.84 -6.14 0.12
CA ALA A 53 11.12 -7.20 -0.58
C ALA A 53 10.21 -6.64 -1.68
N ALA A 54 9.45 -5.57 -1.42
CA ALA A 54 8.61 -4.91 -2.41
C ALA A 54 9.42 -4.36 -3.59
N LYS A 55 10.64 -3.86 -3.34
CA LYS A 55 11.56 -3.40 -4.38
C LYS A 55 12.07 -4.55 -5.25
N GLU A 56 12.35 -5.71 -4.67
CA GLU A 56 12.73 -6.92 -5.41
C GLU A 56 11.58 -7.43 -6.27
N ASP A 57 10.37 -7.51 -5.71
CA ASP A 57 9.15 -7.91 -6.42
C ASP A 57 8.84 -6.95 -7.59
N ALA A 58 8.94 -5.65 -7.34
CA ALA A 58 8.70 -4.65 -8.38
C ALA A 58 9.69 -4.74 -9.54
N LYS A 59 10.96 -5.06 -9.24
CA LYS A 59 12.01 -5.31 -10.24
C LYS A 59 11.71 -6.59 -11.03
N TYR A 60 11.28 -7.65 -10.36
CA TYR A 60 10.88 -8.91 -10.99
C TYR A 60 9.69 -8.72 -11.94
N LEU A 61 8.69 -7.94 -11.51
CA LEU A 61 7.45 -7.68 -12.25
C LEU A 61 7.58 -6.54 -13.28
N GLY A 62 8.67 -5.77 -13.29
CA GLY A 62 8.88 -4.66 -14.23
C GLY A 62 7.95 -3.46 -14.02
N THR A 63 7.47 -3.24 -12.79
CA THR A 63 6.52 -2.17 -12.45
C THR A 63 7.21 -0.81 -12.21
N VAL A 64 6.46 0.29 -12.32
CA VAL A 64 6.90 1.61 -11.85
C VAL A 64 6.63 1.69 -10.35
N HIS A 65 7.68 1.56 -9.54
CA HIS A 65 7.57 1.40 -8.09
C HIS A 65 7.80 2.70 -7.32
N TYR A 66 6.92 2.98 -6.37
CA TYR A 66 7.02 4.11 -5.44
C TYR A 66 7.09 3.60 -4.01
N GLN A 67 8.01 4.15 -3.24
CA GLN A 67 8.16 3.88 -1.81
C GLN A 67 7.83 5.15 -1.05
N PHE A 68 6.98 5.01 -0.05
CA PHE A 68 6.68 6.05 0.92
C PHE A 68 7.28 5.67 2.26
N TYR A 69 7.99 6.63 2.83
CA TYR A 69 8.64 6.47 4.11
C TYR A 69 7.85 7.23 5.15
N PHE A 70 7.67 6.62 6.31
CA PHE A 70 7.17 7.29 7.49
C PHE A 70 8.14 7.04 8.65
N THR A 71 8.19 7.97 9.59
CA THR A 71 8.91 7.81 10.85
C THR A 71 7.99 7.20 11.90
N VAL A 72 8.58 6.68 12.97
CA VAL A 72 7.79 6.22 14.13
C VAL A 72 6.93 7.36 14.69
N GLN A 73 7.44 8.59 14.69
CA GLN A 73 6.69 9.75 15.19
C GLN A 73 5.49 10.07 14.30
N ASP A 74 5.65 10.04 12.97
CA ASP A 74 4.51 10.20 12.04
C ASP A 74 3.42 9.17 12.32
N GLY A 75 3.83 7.94 12.66
CA GLY A 75 2.91 6.88 13.06
C GLY A 75 2.17 7.18 14.37
N ILE A 76 2.88 7.70 15.38
CA ILE A 76 2.29 8.08 16.68
C ILE A 76 1.32 9.25 16.51
N ASP A 77 1.70 10.27 15.77
CA ASP A 77 0.89 11.48 15.55
C ASP A 77 -0.37 11.15 14.74
N ALA A 78 -0.32 10.12 13.87
CA ALA A 78 -1.46 9.69 13.06
C ALA A 78 -2.44 8.75 13.79
N ILE A 79 -2.18 8.28 15.01
CA ILE A 79 -3.02 7.27 15.69
C ILE A 79 -4.46 7.76 15.86
N GLU A 80 -4.65 9.00 16.32
CA GLU A 80 -5.98 9.58 16.55
C GLU A 80 -6.77 9.66 15.24
N ASP A 81 -6.15 10.20 14.19
CA ASP A 81 -6.76 10.28 12.86
C ASP A 81 -7.09 8.88 12.30
N VAL A 82 -6.20 7.90 12.48
CA VAL A 82 -6.41 6.53 12.01
C VAL A 82 -7.59 5.86 12.72
N ILE A 83 -7.70 6.03 14.04
CA ILE A 83 -8.86 5.52 14.82
C ILE A 83 -10.15 6.16 14.28
N HIS A 84 -10.16 7.48 14.10
CA HIS A 84 -11.32 8.19 13.56
C HIS A 84 -11.74 7.71 12.17
N HIS A 85 -10.79 7.47 11.26
CA HIS A 85 -11.11 7.05 9.88
C HIS A 85 -11.47 5.56 9.77
N ILE A 86 -10.98 4.70 10.66
CA ILE A 86 -11.29 3.26 10.64
C ILE A 86 -12.62 2.96 11.33
N GLU A 87 -13.00 3.72 12.35
CA GLU A 87 -14.15 3.43 13.22
C GLU A 87 -15.43 4.21 12.90
N ASP A 88 -15.52 4.93 11.78
CA ASP A 88 -16.63 5.88 11.52
C ASP A 88 -17.98 5.21 11.14
N ASP A 89 -18.54 4.41 12.06
CA ASP A 89 -19.97 4.25 12.32
C ASP A 89 -20.23 3.53 13.68
N GLN A 90 -19.94 4.17 14.82
CA GLN A 90 -20.81 4.13 16.01
C GLN A 90 -20.40 5.25 16.97
N GLY A 91 -21.26 6.27 17.07
CA GLY A 91 -20.90 7.53 17.70
C GLY A 91 -20.78 7.56 19.23
N LYS A 92 -20.31 8.75 19.63
CA LYS A 92 -20.45 9.48 20.91
C LYS A 92 -19.27 9.42 21.87
N TYR A 93 -18.68 10.61 22.04
CA TYR A 93 -18.08 11.15 23.27
C TYR A 93 -17.49 10.10 24.20
N THR A 94 -16.25 9.70 23.95
CA THR A 94 -15.41 9.21 25.04
C THR A 94 -14.24 10.16 25.16
N HIS A 95 -14.35 11.08 26.14
CA HIS A 95 -13.20 11.78 26.70
C HIS A 95 -12.24 10.71 27.24
N VAL A 96 -11.28 10.32 26.42
CA VAL A 96 -10.19 9.45 26.86
C VAL A 96 -9.17 10.36 27.55
N SER A 97 -9.40 10.59 28.85
CA SER A 97 -8.41 11.20 29.74
C SER A 97 -7.40 10.13 30.12
N TYR A 98 -6.29 10.04 29.40
CA TYR A 98 -5.06 9.48 29.97
C TYR A 98 -4.25 10.65 30.54
N PHE A 99 -3.59 10.40 31.68
CA PHE A 99 -2.87 11.35 32.58
C PHE A 99 -3.68 11.93 33.74
N THR A 100 -3.92 11.09 34.76
CA THR A 100 -3.55 11.38 36.16
C THR A 100 -3.09 10.08 36.80
#